data_AF-A0AAW9B7D4-F1
#
_entry.id   AF-A0AAW9B7D4-F1
#
_cell.length_a   1.000
_cell.length_b   1.000
_cell.length_c   1.000
_cell.angle_alpha   90.00
_cell.angle_beta   90.00
_cell.angle_gamma   90.00
#
_symmetry.space_group_name_H-M   'P 1'
#
loop_
_entity.id
_entity.type
_entity.pdbx_description
1 polymer ?
#
loop_
_entity_poly.entity_id
_entity_poly.type
_entity_poly.pdbx_seq_one_letter_code
_entity_poly.pdbx_strand_id
1 'polypeptide(L)' 'MRLLLVEDDKLLGQSMVTSLSRHGYTVDWVEK' A
#
# COMPACT_ATOMS: atom_id res chain seq x y z
N MET A 1 3.01 2.43 -12.70
CA MET A 1 1.64 1.86 -12.57
C MET A 1 1.08 2.25 -11.21
N ARG A 2 -0.23 2.48 -11.10
CA ARG A 2 -0.89 2.94 -9.87
C ARG A 2 -1.78 1.85 -9.29
N LEU A 3 -1.72 1.66 -7.97
CA LEU A 3 -2.43 0.62 -7.23
C LEU A 3 -3.25 1.28 -6.11
N LEU A 4 -4.46 0.78 -5.89
CA LEU A 4 -5.26 1.12 -4.71
C LEU A 4 -5.17 -0.06 -3.73
N LEU A 5 -4.59 0.18 -2.57
CA LEU A 5 -4.54 -0.75 -1.47
C LEU A 5 -5.69 -0.44 -0.51
N VAL A 6 -6.55 -1.41 -0.26
CA VAL A 6 -7.59 -1.32 0.78
C VAL A 6 -7.23 -2.35 1.84
N GLU A 7 -6.77 -1.87 2.98
CA GLU A 7 -6.41 -2.73 4.11
C GLU A 7 -6.76 -2.06 5.44
N ASP A 8 -7.28 -2.85 6.39
CA ASP A 8 -7.69 -2.42 7.73
C ASP A 8 -6.58 -2.61 8.77
N ASP A 9 -5.68 -3.58 8.55
CA ASP A 9 -4.51 -3.77 9.39
C ASP A 9 -3.39 -2.77 9.03
N LYS A 10 -3.07 -1.88 9.99
CA LYS A 10 -2.03 -0.86 9.83
C LYS A 10 -0.64 -1.40 9.54
N LEU A 11 -0.25 -2.47 10.23
CA LEU A 11 1.10 -3.03 10.12
C LEU A 11 1.28 -3.71 8.76
N LEU A 12 0.27 -4.48 8.35
CA LEU A 12 0.23 -5.12 7.05
C LEU A 12 0.20 -4.07 5.93
N GLY A 13 -0.73 -3.10 6.01
CA GLY A 13 -0.88 -2.03 5.04
C GLY A 13 0.41 -1.24 4.83
N GLN A 14 1.07 -0.82 5.92
CA GLN A 14 2.36 -0.12 5.84
C GLN A 14 3.46 -0.98 5.20
N SER A 15 3.53 -2.27 5.52
CA SER A 15 4.51 -3.17 4.92
C SER A 15 4.31 -3.31 3.39
N MET A 16 3.06 -3.39 2.95
CA MET A 16 2.69 -3.49 1.54
C MET A 16 2.98 -2.20 0.79
N VAL A 17 2.57 -1.04 1.32
CA VAL A 17 2.88 0.28 0.74
C VAL A 17 4.38 0.44 0.59
N THR A 18 5.16 0.11 1.62
CA THR A 18 6.63 0.23 1.60
C THR A 18 7.26 -0.67 0.54
N SER A 19 6.83 -1.93 0.45
CA SER A 19 7.36 -2.88 -0.54
C SER A 19 7.00 -2.46 -1.96
N LEU A 20 5.73 -2.14 -2.22
CA LEU A 20 5.24 -1.77 -3.55
C LEU A 20 5.83 -0.45 -4.03
N SER A 21 5.99 0.53 -3.13
CA SER A 21 6.64 1.81 -3.46
C SER A 21 8.10 1.61 -3.90
N ARG A 22 8.84 0.69 -3.25
CA ARG A 22 10.22 0.34 -3.65
C ARG A 22 10.29 -0.31 -5.03
N HIS A 23 9.23 -1.00 -5.45
CA HIS A 23 9.14 -1.58 -6.80
C HIS A 23 8.68 -0.57 -7.87
N GLY A 24 8.52 0.71 -7.52
CA GLY A 24 8.14 1.77 -8.45
C GLY A 24 6.63 1.89 -8.70
N TYR A 25 5.81 1.26 -7.85
CA TYR A 25 4.37 1.46 -7.88
C TYR A 25 3.98 2.68 -7.05
N THR A 26 3.03 3.46 -7.58
CA THR A 26 2.32 4.45 -6.76
C THR A 26 1.17 3.73 -6.07
N VAL A 27 1.15 3.76 -4.73
CA VAL A 27 0.11 3.08 -3.95
C VAL A 27 -0.72 4.12 -3.20
N ASP A 28 -2.01 4.14 -3.48
CA ASP A 28 -2.99 4.86 -2.66
C ASP A 28 -3.52 3.87 -1.62
N TRP A 29 -3.27 4.12 -0.34
CA TRP A 29 -3.78 3.27 0.73
C TRP A 29 -5.02 3.91 1.36
N VAL A 30 -6.10 3.12 1.38
CA VAL A 30 -7.33 3.44 2.09
C VAL A 30 -7.45 2.48 3.27
N GLU A 31 -7.53 3.07 4.46
CA GLU A 31 -7.84 2.38 5.70
C GLU A 31 -9.36 2.41 5.90
N LYS A 32 -9.99 1.26 6.12
CA LYS A 32 -11.43 1.14 6.34
C LYS A 32 -11.74 0.57 7.72
#